data_AF-A0A0Q9IQD3-F1
#
_entry.id   AF-A0A0Q9IQD3-F1
#
_cell.length_a   1.000
_cell.length_b   1.000
_cell.length_c   1.000
_cell.angle_alpha   90.00
_cell.angle_beta   90.00
_cell.angle_gamma   90.00
#
_symmetry.space_group_name_H-M   'P 1'
#
loop_
_entity.id
_entity.type
_entity.pdbx_description
1 polymer ?
#
loop_
_entity_poly.entity_id
_entity_poly.type
_entity_poly.pdbx_seq_one_letter_code
_entity_poly.pdbx_strand_id
1 'polypeptide(L)'
;MADQKAAGPKGQQPEALATFAASARNDARKPGKLGLTATPETAPLETSSEKKAQAATKVLREGVLKRDQGADEAVDALPDRTRDS
;
A
#
# COMPACT_ATOMS: atom_id res chain seq x y z
N MET A 1 -17.80 -33.81 -29.30
CA MET A 1 -16.47 -33.29 -28.91
C MET A 1 -16.72 -32.03 -28.13
N ALA A 2 -16.39 -32.00 -26.84
CA ALA A 2 -16.69 -30.87 -25.97
C ALA A 2 -15.39 -30.10 -25.70
N ASP A 3 -15.37 -28.83 -26.11
CA ASP A 3 -14.33 -27.86 -25.83
C ASP A 3 -14.18 -27.64 -24.31
N GLN A 4 -13.02 -28.00 -23.76
CA GLN A 4 -12.63 -27.55 -22.43
C GLN A 4 -11.68 -26.35 -22.56
N LYS A 5 -12.23 -25.15 -22.33
CA LYS A 5 -11.44 -23.95 -22.01
C LYS A 5 -10.52 -24.26 -20.83
N ALA A 6 -9.21 -24.16 -21.05
CA ALA A 6 -8.21 -24.27 -19.99
C ALA A 6 -8.41 -23.15 -18.96
N ALA A 7 -8.98 -23.48 -17.81
CA ALA A 7 -8.93 -22.64 -16.63
C ALA A 7 -7.47 -22.64 -16.14
N GLY A 8 -6.81 -21.48 -16.16
CA GLY A 8 -5.48 -21.33 -15.60
C GLY A 8 -5.44 -21.75 -14.12
N PRO A 9 -4.31 -22.27 -13.58
CA PRO A 9 -4.28 -22.84 -12.25
C PRO A 9 -4.48 -21.76 -11.18
N LYS A 10 -5.52 -21.92 -10.35
CA LYS A 10 -5.70 -21.13 -9.13
C LYS A 10 -4.48 -21.33 -8.23
N GLY A 11 -3.78 -20.24 -7.87
CA GLY A 11 -2.65 -20.27 -6.94
C GLY A 11 -1.27 -19.95 -7.54
N GLN A 12 -1.17 -19.54 -8.80
CA GLN A 12 0.10 -19.06 -9.34
C GLN A 12 0.48 -17.72 -8.70
N GLN A 13 1.61 -17.70 -7.98
CA GLN A 13 2.27 -16.48 -7.52
C GLN A 13 3.30 -16.06 -8.59
N PRO A 14 2.92 -15.19 -9.55
CA PRO A 14 3.82 -14.82 -10.64
C PRO A 14 5.11 -14.17 -10.11
N GLU A 15 5.05 -13.46 -8.98
CA GLU A 15 6.22 -12.87 -8.32
C GLU A 15 7.18 -13.91 -7.73
N ALA A 16 6.65 -15.01 -7.17
CA ALA A 16 7.47 -16.10 -6.67
C ALA A 16 8.21 -16.82 -7.82
N LEU A 17 7.55 -16.99 -8.97
CA LEU A 17 8.16 -17.54 -10.17
C LEU A 17 9.20 -16.61 -10.78
N ALA A 18 8.92 -15.30 -10.84
CA ALA A 18 9.87 -14.30 -11.31
C ALA A 18 11.12 -14.26 -10.42
N THR A 19 10.94 -14.33 -9.10
CA THR A 19 12.02 -14.38 -8.12
C THR A 19 12.86 -15.65 -8.28
N PHE A 20 12.23 -16.81 -8.43
CA PHE A 20 12.91 -18.09 -8.65
C PHE A 20 13.73 -18.10 -9.95
N ALA A 21 13.15 -17.61 -11.05
CA ALA A 21 13.86 -17.51 -12.33
C ALA A 21 15.05 -16.54 -12.27
N ALA A 22 14.91 -15.43 -11.54
CA ALA A 22 15.98 -14.46 -11.35
C ALA A 22 17.12 -14.98 -10.44
N SER A 23 16.81 -15.77 -9.41
CA SER A 23 17.83 -16.41 -8.56
C SER A 23 18.57 -17.54 -9.26
N ALA A 24 17.89 -18.32 -10.12
CA ALA A 24 18.52 -19.39 -10.90
C ALA A 24 19.61 -18.86 -11.85
N ARG A 25 19.48 -17.61 -12.32
CA ARG A 25 20.46 -16.93 -13.18
C ARG A 25 21.59 -16.24 -12.42
N ASN A 26 21.55 -16.20 -11.08
CA ASN A 26 22.54 -15.56 -10.20
C ASN A 26 23.13 -16.55 -9.19
N ASP A 27 23.54 -17.75 -9.61
CA ASP A 27 24.14 -18.78 -8.72
C ASP A 27 23.29 -19.10 -7.48
N ALA A 28 21.96 -19.15 -7.64
CA ALA A 28 20.98 -19.32 -6.55
C ALA A 28 21.04 -18.22 -5.46
N ARG A 29 21.69 -17.09 -5.72
CA ARG A 29 21.68 -15.92 -4.84
C ARG A 29 20.51 -15.02 -5.19
N LYS A 30 19.77 -14.59 -4.17
CA LYS A 30 18.70 -13.60 -4.32
C LYS A 30 19.33 -12.30 -4.84
N PRO A 31 18.85 -11.74 -5.97
CA PRO A 31 19.36 -10.48 -6.48
C PRO A 31 19.17 -9.38 -5.42
N GLY A 32 20.22 -8.63 -5.09
CA GLY A 32 20.17 -7.64 -4.00
C GLY A 32 19.13 -6.53 -4.18
N LYS A 33 18.66 -6.31 -5.42
CA LYS A 33 17.58 -5.35 -5.74
C LYS A 33 16.16 -5.92 -5.66
N LEU A 34 16.00 -7.25 -5.63
CA LEU A 34 14.72 -7.89 -5.37
C LEU A 34 14.61 -8.10 -3.85
N GLY A 35 14.16 -7.09 -3.12
CA GLY A 35 14.05 -7.11 -1.66
C GLY A 35 12.69 -6.62 -1.17
N LEU A 36 12.33 -6.96 0.07
CA LEU A 36 11.13 -6.47 0.78
C LEU A 36 11.20 -4.97 1.12
N THR A 37 12.18 -4.26 0.57
CA THR A 37 12.40 -2.83 0.79
C THR A 37 11.47 -2.08 -0.13
N ALA A 38 10.72 -1.12 0.42
CA ALA A 38 9.82 -0.31 -0.37
C ALA A 38 10.60 0.44 -1.46
N THR A 39 10.10 0.35 -2.69
CA THR A 39 10.57 1.14 -3.82
C THR A 39 10.02 2.56 -3.72
N PRO A 40 10.52 3.57 -4.46
CA PRO A 40 9.93 4.91 -4.45
C PRO A 40 8.42 4.93 -4.74
N GLU A 41 7.94 4.01 -5.57
CA GLU A 41 6.52 3.87 -5.93
C GLU A 41 5.67 3.22 -4.82
N THR A 42 6.30 2.48 -3.91
CA THR A 42 5.63 1.74 -2.81
C THR A 42 6.04 2.24 -1.42
N ALA A 43 6.92 3.23 -1.37
CA ALA A 43 7.38 3.86 -0.14
C ALA A 43 6.21 4.57 0.53
N PRO A 44 6.14 4.52 1.87
CA PRO A 44 5.16 5.32 2.59
C PRO A 44 5.39 6.81 2.30
N LEU A 45 4.31 7.57 2.25
CA LEU A 45 4.39 9.02 2.20
C LEU A 45 4.87 9.55 3.56
N GLU A 46 5.92 10.35 3.54
CA GLU A 46 6.48 10.98 4.73
C GLU A 46 5.45 11.92 5.38
N THR A 47 5.15 11.68 6.65
CA THR A 47 4.10 12.40 7.37
C THR A 47 4.37 12.39 8.87
N SER A 48 3.94 13.44 9.58
CA SER A 48 4.17 13.57 11.02
C SER A 48 3.08 12.82 11.80
N SER A 49 3.51 11.91 12.69
CA SER A 49 2.62 11.22 13.64
C SER A 49 1.84 12.19 14.52
N GLU A 50 2.44 13.32 14.89
CA GLU A 50 1.77 14.34 15.71
C GLU A 50 0.62 15.00 14.93
N LYS A 51 0.84 15.37 13.67
CA LYS A 51 -0.21 15.95 12.81
C LYS A 51 -1.37 14.97 12.62
N LYS A 52 -1.07 13.67 12.47
CA LYS A 52 -2.10 12.61 12.42
C LYS A 52 -2.93 12.54 13.69
N ALA A 53 -2.26 12.56 14.85
CA ALA A 53 -2.95 12.52 16.14
C ALA A 53 -3.86 13.74 16.34
N GLN A 54 -3.41 14.93 15.92
CA GLN A 54 -4.21 16.15 15.98
C GLN A 54 -5.46 16.07 15.09
N ALA A 55 -5.31 15.65 13.83
CA ALA A 55 -6.43 15.46 12.91
C ALA A 55 -7.44 14.43 13.44
N ALA A 56 -6.95 13.26 13.90
CA ALA A 56 -7.80 12.23 14.50
C ALA A 56 -8.55 12.72 15.73
N THR A 57 -7.90 13.52 16.58
CA THR A 57 -8.54 14.12 17.76
C THR A 57 -9.71 15.02 17.36
N LYS A 58 -9.57 15.80 16.29
CA LYS A 58 -10.66 16.65 15.78
C LYS A 58 -11.82 15.82 15.27
N VAL A 59 -11.56 14.80 14.44
CA VAL A 59 -12.59 13.88 13.92
C VAL A 59 -13.39 13.25 15.08
N LEU A 60 -12.69 12.71 16.08
CA LEU A 60 -13.34 12.08 17.23
C LEU A 60 -14.14 13.09 18.05
N ARG A 61 -13.59 14.28 18.29
CA ARG A 61 -14.24 15.35 19.05
C ARG A 61 -15.50 15.86 18.34
N GLU A 62 -15.42 16.08 17.04
CA GLU A 62 -16.54 16.51 16.21
C GLU A 62 -17.66 15.47 16.20
N GLY A 63 -17.32 14.19 16.04
CA GLY A 63 -18.27 13.09 16.11
C GLY A 63 -19.04 13.02 17.43
N VAL A 64 -18.41 13.39 18.54
CA VAL A 64 -19.01 13.48 19.88
C VAL A 64 -19.84 14.75 20.05
N LEU A 65 -19.29 15.91 19.68
CA LEU A 65 -19.93 17.21 19.92
C LEU A 65 -21.02 17.54 18.89
N LYS A 66 -21.11 16.79 17.79
CA LYS A 66 -22.06 17.02 16.68
C LYS A 66 -22.02 18.45 16.15
N ARG A 67 -20.82 19.03 16.12
CA ARG A 67 -20.55 20.36 15.59
C ARG A 67 -19.19 20.36 14.92
N ASP A 68 -19.08 21.16 13.87
CA ASP A 68 -17.85 21.35 13.10
C ASP A 68 -16.68 21.76 14.01
N GLN A 69 -15.56 21.03 13.93
CA GLN A 69 -14.29 21.32 14.59
C GLN A 69 -13.12 21.45 13.60
N GLY A 70 -13.43 21.58 12.32
CA GLY A 70 -12.47 21.62 11.22
C GLY A 70 -11.71 20.30 11.09
N ALA A 71 -12.43 19.17 11.22
CA ALA A 71 -11.86 17.84 11.11
C ALA A 71 -11.45 17.53 9.66
N ASP A 72 -12.29 17.88 8.70
CA ASP A 72 -12.06 17.62 7.28
C ASP A 72 -10.83 18.39 6.77
N GLU A 73 -10.70 19.68 7.09
CA GLU A 73 -9.53 20.49 6.71
C GLU A 73 -8.24 19.97 7.35
N ALA A 74 -8.32 19.46 8.59
CA ALA A 74 -7.17 18.89 9.26
C ALA A 74 -6.71 17.57 8.61
N VAL A 75 -7.65 16.78 8.11
CA VAL A 75 -7.37 15.55 7.35
C VAL A 75 -6.81 15.88 5.97
N ASP A 76 -7.37 16.86 5.28
CA ASP A 76 -6.95 17.25 3.92
C ASP A 76 -5.57 17.92 3.88
N ALA A 77 -5.14 18.51 4.99
CA ALA A 77 -3.80 19.05 5.17
C ALA A 77 -2.72 17.97 5.35
N LEU A 78 -3.10 16.69 5.58
CA LEU A 78 -2.13 15.61 5.74
C LEU A 78 -1.51 15.22 4.38
N PRO A 79 -0.18 15.09 4.28
CA PRO A 79 0.50 14.72 3.03
C PRO A 79 0.09 13.33 2.51
N ASP A 80 -0.27 12.43 3.42
CA ASP A 80 -0.61 11.04 3.12
C ASP A 80 -2.10 10.80 2.92
N ARG A 81 -2.90 11.87 2.77
CA ARG A 81 -4.31 11.75 2.42
C ARG A 81 -4.45 11.17 1.00
N THR A 82 -5.13 10.04 0.89
CA THR A 82 -5.57 9.50 -0.41
C THR A 82 -6.56 10.48 -1.03
N ARG A 83 -6.12 11.25 -2.02
CA ARG A 83 -6.98 12.11 -2.83
C ARG A 83 -7.50 11.29 -4.01
N ASP A 84 -8.80 11.42 -4.30
CA ASP A 84 -9.33 10.96 -5.57
C ASP A 84 -8.73 11.86 -6.66
N SER A 85 -8.02 11.26 -7.60
CA SER A 85 -7.43 11.91 -8.78
C SER A 85 -8.50 12.34 -9.79
#